data_AF-A0A8H7W9B8-F1
#
_entry.id   AF-A0A8H7W9B8-F1
#
_cell.length_a   1.000
_cell.length_b   1.000
_cell.length_c   1.000
_cell.angle_alpha   90.00
_cell.angle_beta   90.00
_cell.angle_gamma   90.00
#
_symmetry.space_group_name_H-M   'P 1'
#
loop_
_entity.id
_entity.type
_entity.pdbx_description
1 polymer ?
#
loop_
_entity_poly.entity_id
_entity_poly.type
_entity_poly.pdbx_seq_one_letter_code
_entity_poly.pdbx_strand_id
1 'polypeptide(L)'
;MAGAAETSPVDEQPVPFNATKLEPAKKRRRSRSPSNSTPKRLDNRSDSRRRSPSASGSSRPQRSPSPQPRKQKRPGQRARITDAEREHIRQKQIEREKELEVLAAQQGIHDAVKQHYNAVPERGRDWRKTDSRIKGLRSFNNWVKSTIIQKFSPAEDWTPPAQERGGMVFAEGPATTKGLLVLDIGCGKGGDLGKWQQAPQPVELYVGLDPADISIDQAKERYRQMSSRGGGSRGGRGGRGGYNNRHQQRLFQGEFYVQDCFGDTIEKVALVRDVGFDGSGGPSRFGGGGFDVVSMMFCMHYAFESEDKARQMLKNVAGALKKGGRFIGTIPNSDVLSGRVEQFNARIAAKAEAEKNKENGAKPEEKAEKEDKEDDGEIEEGEAEESAEWGNEVYRVRFPGKTPADGIFRPPFGWKYSFFLHEAVEEVPEYVVPWEAFRAIAEDYNLEMQYHKTFDEIWRTEKDDEILGPLSERMGVRERGRGALLVSDEEMEAASFYVGFCFYKV
;
A
#
# COMPACT_ATOMS: atom_id res chain seq x y z
N MET A 1 15.17 44.69 -55.96
CA MET A 1 14.14 45.27 -55.08
C MET A 1 13.07 44.20 -54.90
N ALA A 2 13.21 43.25 -53.98
CA ALA A 2 13.12 43.36 -52.50
C ALA A 2 11.72 43.79 -52.04
N GLY A 3 11.02 42.85 -51.39
CA GLY A 3 9.68 43.00 -50.83
C GLY A 3 9.17 41.64 -50.33
N ALA A 4 9.81 41.14 -49.28
CA ALA A 4 9.51 39.87 -48.62
C ALA A 4 8.20 39.96 -47.81
N ALA A 5 7.44 38.86 -47.77
CA ALA A 5 6.32 38.68 -46.85
C ALA A 5 6.87 38.24 -45.49
N GLU A 6 6.61 39.06 -44.46
CA GLU A 6 6.99 38.82 -43.08
C GLU A 6 6.10 37.75 -42.44
N THR A 7 6.74 36.69 -41.96
CA THR A 7 6.21 35.76 -40.96
C THR A 7 6.44 36.34 -39.58
N SER A 8 5.40 36.46 -38.77
CA SER A 8 5.46 36.90 -37.38
C SER A 8 6.27 35.93 -36.49
N PRO A 9 6.98 36.42 -35.46
CA PRO A 9 7.88 35.61 -34.65
C PRO A 9 7.13 34.74 -33.64
N VAL A 10 7.61 33.50 -33.53
CA VAL A 10 7.27 32.53 -32.48
C VAL A 10 7.92 32.99 -31.17
N ASP A 11 7.15 33.08 -30.09
CA ASP A 11 7.66 33.33 -28.74
C ASP A 11 8.67 32.24 -28.34
N GLU A 12 9.91 32.67 -28.06
CA GLU A 12 11.01 31.85 -27.56
C GLU A 12 10.72 31.36 -26.13
N GLN A 13 10.75 30.05 -25.92
CA GLN A 13 10.70 29.44 -24.60
C GLN A 13 11.97 29.77 -23.78
N PRO A 14 11.87 29.99 -22.46
CA PRO A 14 13.03 30.32 -21.64
C PRO A 14 14.00 29.14 -21.49
N VAL A 15 15.28 29.43 -21.75
CA VAL A 15 16.39 28.47 -21.68
C VAL A 15 16.69 28.07 -20.22
N PRO A 16 16.88 26.78 -19.90
CA PRO A 16 17.15 26.34 -18.52
C PRO A 16 18.52 26.80 -18.00
N PHE A 17 18.51 27.27 -16.75
CA PHE A 17 19.65 27.77 -15.98
C PHE A 17 20.73 26.69 -15.77
N ASN A 18 21.97 26.96 -16.16
CA ASN A 18 23.10 26.03 -16.01
C ASN A 18 23.98 26.39 -14.80
N ALA A 19 23.82 25.64 -13.71
CA ALA A 19 24.50 25.86 -12.42
C ALA A 19 26.00 25.46 -12.39
N THR A 20 26.60 25.02 -13.50
CA THR A 20 28.00 24.57 -13.54
C THR A 20 29.03 25.65 -13.87
N LYS A 21 28.59 26.91 -14.09
CA LYS A 21 29.46 28.06 -14.42
C LYS A 21 29.36 29.22 -13.43
N LEU A 22 29.43 28.94 -12.13
CA LEU A 22 29.55 29.99 -11.11
C LEU A 22 30.99 30.12 -10.63
N GLU A 23 31.53 31.34 -10.69
CA GLU A 23 32.86 31.64 -10.15
C GLU A 23 32.88 31.47 -8.61
N PRO A 24 33.97 30.92 -8.03
CA PRO A 24 34.06 30.71 -6.60
C PRO A 24 34.21 32.03 -5.82
N ALA A 25 33.39 32.20 -4.78
CA ALA A 25 33.35 33.40 -3.95
C ALA A 25 34.69 33.67 -3.22
N LYS A 26 35.14 34.93 -3.28
CA LYS A 26 36.39 35.43 -2.66
C LYS A 26 36.39 35.30 -1.13
N LYS A 27 37.43 34.65 -0.59
CA LYS A 27 37.71 34.51 0.86
C LYS A 27 37.97 35.86 1.54
N ARG A 28 37.18 36.23 2.57
CA ARG A 28 37.55 37.29 3.54
C ARG A 28 38.29 36.68 4.74
N ARG A 29 39.35 37.38 5.17
CA ARG A 29 40.23 37.04 6.30
C ARG A 29 39.81 37.76 7.60
N ARG A 30 39.92 36.99 8.70
CA ARG A 30 40.32 37.31 10.10
C ARG A 30 39.49 38.26 10.97
N SER A 31 39.25 37.80 12.20
CA SER A 31 39.85 38.38 13.42
C SER A 31 39.86 37.37 14.59
N ARG A 32 40.79 37.56 15.54
CA ARG A 32 41.15 36.70 16.68
C ARG A 32 40.61 37.30 18.00
N SER A 33 40.12 36.42 18.90
CA SER A 33 40.09 36.33 20.39
C SER A 33 40.10 37.60 21.30
N PRO A 34 39.53 37.57 22.54
CA PRO A 34 40.20 36.92 23.68
C PRO A 34 39.29 36.22 24.73
N SER A 35 39.99 35.67 25.73
CA SER A 35 39.76 34.64 26.77
C SER A 35 39.07 35.06 28.09
N ASN A 36 38.86 34.03 28.94
CA ASN A 36 38.62 33.97 30.42
C ASN A 36 37.17 33.72 30.86
N SER A 37 36.84 32.92 31.90
CA SER A 37 37.62 32.13 32.87
C SER A 37 36.68 31.17 33.62
N THR A 38 37.20 30.00 34.02
CA THR A 38 36.63 28.93 34.86
C THR A 38 36.25 29.40 36.30
N PRO A 39 35.48 28.64 37.11
CA PRO A 39 36.03 27.45 37.79
C PRO A 39 35.09 26.23 37.92
N LYS A 40 35.70 25.04 37.79
CA LYS A 40 35.27 23.76 38.35
C LYS A 40 36.23 23.40 39.48
N ARG A 41 35.71 22.97 40.63
CA ARG A 41 36.34 22.06 41.62
C ARG A 41 35.37 21.90 42.81
N LEU A 42 35.14 20.76 43.47
CA LEU A 42 35.95 19.64 44.00
C LEU A 42 34.95 18.50 44.35
N ASP A 43 35.14 17.23 44.00
CA ASP A 43 36.04 16.18 44.53
C ASP A 43 35.41 15.24 45.58
N ASN A 44 35.60 13.94 45.29
CA ASN A 44 35.97 12.84 46.19
C ASN A 44 35.00 12.29 47.24
N ARG A 45 34.80 10.95 47.16
CA ARG A 45 35.27 9.89 48.09
C ARG A 45 34.33 8.66 47.94
N SER A 46 34.73 7.40 48.07
CA SER A 46 36.03 6.75 48.29
C SER A 46 35.81 5.24 48.21
N ASP A 47 36.80 4.56 47.63
CA ASP A 47 37.03 3.11 47.63
C ASP A 47 37.84 2.69 48.88
N SER A 48 37.74 1.41 49.31
CA SER A 48 38.61 0.72 50.27
C SER A 48 38.04 -0.70 50.55
N ARG A 49 38.70 -1.87 50.42
CA ARG A 49 40.10 -2.29 50.67
C ARG A 49 40.38 -3.78 50.29
N ARG A 50 41.61 -4.06 49.77
CA ARG A 50 42.64 -5.10 50.12
C ARG A 50 42.33 -6.63 49.95
N ARG A 51 43.24 -7.59 49.63
CA ARG A 51 44.73 -7.72 49.59
C ARG A 51 45.21 -9.09 48.96
N SER A 52 46.33 -9.07 48.21
CA SER A 52 47.50 -10.04 48.16
C SER A 52 47.41 -11.44 47.42
N PRO A 53 48.54 -12.20 47.16
CA PRO A 53 49.30 -12.20 45.87
C PRO A 53 49.87 -13.57 45.36
N SER A 54 50.66 -13.53 44.25
CA SER A 54 51.68 -14.53 43.76
C SER A 54 51.15 -15.79 43.04
N ALA A 55 51.81 -16.48 42.10
CA ALA A 55 53.07 -16.44 41.31
C ALA A 55 52.76 -17.25 40.01
N SER A 56 53.32 -17.05 38.82
CA SER A 56 54.64 -17.48 38.31
C SER A 56 54.44 -17.81 36.81
N GLY A 57 55.46 -17.63 35.97
CA GLY A 57 55.53 -18.30 34.66
C GLY A 57 55.60 -17.39 33.44
N SER A 58 56.81 -16.97 33.10
CA SER A 58 57.19 -16.32 31.87
C SER A 58 57.12 -17.27 30.66
N SER A 59 56.47 -16.84 29.58
CA SER A 59 56.99 -16.99 28.20
C SER A 59 56.08 -16.27 27.20
N ARG A 60 56.55 -15.14 26.66
CA ARG A 60 56.14 -14.68 25.33
C ARG A 60 56.90 -15.53 24.30
N PRO A 61 56.26 -15.92 23.20
CA PRO A 61 56.65 -15.23 21.97
C PRO A 61 55.49 -14.89 21.02
N GLN A 62 55.63 -13.69 20.47
CA GLN A 62 55.28 -13.25 19.12
C GLN A 62 53.85 -13.33 18.56
N ARG A 63 53.48 -12.19 17.95
CA ARG A 63 52.32 -11.92 17.11
C ARG A 63 52.18 -12.96 15.99
N SER A 64 51.00 -13.53 15.86
CA SER A 64 50.51 -14.14 14.62
C SER A 64 49.46 -13.23 13.97
N PRO A 65 49.32 -13.25 12.64
CA PRO A 65 48.46 -12.34 11.90
C PRO A 65 46.98 -12.73 11.99
N SER A 66 46.12 -11.74 11.74
CA SER A 66 44.65 -11.74 11.73
C SER A 66 43.97 -13.06 11.36
N PRO A 67 42.84 -13.43 12.01
CA PRO A 67 42.12 -14.64 11.66
C PRO A 67 41.52 -14.52 10.25
N GLN A 68 41.86 -15.48 9.39
CA GLN A 68 41.27 -15.66 8.06
C GLN A 68 39.73 -15.83 8.17
N PRO A 69 38.95 -15.29 7.21
CA PRO A 69 37.50 -15.39 7.24
C PRO A 69 37.07 -16.87 7.19
N ARG A 70 36.24 -17.28 8.15
CA ARG A 70 35.61 -18.61 8.13
C ARG A 70 34.86 -18.78 6.82
N LYS A 71 35.25 -19.76 6.00
CA LYS A 71 34.47 -20.19 4.83
C LYS A 71 33.05 -20.52 5.31
N GLN A 72 32.05 -19.84 4.75
CA GLN A 72 30.65 -20.19 4.96
C GLN A 72 30.46 -21.66 4.57
N LYS A 73 29.90 -22.46 5.48
CA LYS A 73 29.51 -23.84 5.17
C LYS A 73 28.47 -23.78 4.06
N ARG A 74 28.73 -24.47 2.94
CA ARG A 74 27.72 -24.70 1.89
C ARG A 74 26.45 -25.29 2.55
N PRO A 75 25.23 -24.87 2.17
CA PRO A 75 24.01 -25.43 2.70
C PRO A 75 24.05 -26.95 2.53
N GLY A 76 23.93 -27.69 3.64
CA GLY A 76 23.88 -29.14 3.60
C GLY A 76 22.64 -29.62 2.84
N GLN A 77 22.71 -30.81 2.25
CA GLN A 77 21.64 -31.49 1.50
C GLN A 77 20.27 -31.55 2.21
N ARG A 78 20.17 -31.23 3.50
CA ARG A 78 18.93 -31.20 4.30
C ARG A 78 18.09 -29.91 4.16
N ALA A 79 18.54 -28.92 3.37
CA ALA A 79 17.76 -27.71 3.07
C ALA A 79 17.05 -27.77 1.70
N ARG A 80 17.05 -28.94 1.04
CA ARG A 80 16.25 -29.16 -0.17
C ARG A 80 14.92 -29.78 0.27
N ILE A 81 13.85 -29.01 0.14
CA ILE A 81 12.48 -29.52 0.17
C ILE A 81 12.42 -30.68 -0.83
N THR A 82 12.10 -31.88 -0.32
CA THR A 82 12.02 -33.10 -1.14
C THR A 82 10.87 -33.00 -2.13
N ASP A 83 10.94 -33.71 -3.25
CA ASP A 83 9.87 -33.66 -4.26
C ASP A 83 8.52 -34.14 -3.67
N ALA A 84 8.56 -35.11 -2.74
CA ALA A 84 7.39 -35.55 -1.97
C ALA A 84 6.82 -34.45 -1.06
N GLU A 85 7.67 -33.61 -0.47
CA GLU A 85 7.24 -32.50 0.38
C GLU A 85 6.67 -31.34 -0.44
N ARG A 86 7.17 -31.11 -1.66
CA ARG A 86 6.56 -30.17 -2.62
C ARG A 86 5.19 -30.65 -3.07
N GLU A 87 5.06 -31.93 -3.40
CA GLU A 87 3.79 -32.51 -3.84
C GLU A 87 2.74 -32.46 -2.72
N HIS A 88 3.13 -32.77 -1.48
CA HIS A 88 2.22 -32.68 -0.34
C HIS A 88 1.78 -31.23 -0.04
N ILE A 89 2.66 -30.23 -0.22
CA ILE A 89 2.29 -28.81 -0.13
C ILE A 89 1.31 -28.44 -1.25
N ARG A 90 1.56 -28.92 -2.47
CA ARG A 90 0.69 -28.71 -3.64
C ARG A 90 -0.68 -29.34 -3.45
N GLN A 91 -0.76 -30.58 -2.94
CA GLN A 91 -2.02 -31.26 -2.63
C GLN A 91 -2.85 -30.48 -1.61
N LYS A 92 -2.23 -30.01 -0.52
CA LYS A 92 -2.89 -29.18 0.50
C LYS A 92 -3.33 -27.81 0.00
N GLN A 93 -2.69 -27.29 -1.05
CA GLN A 93 -3.12 -26.05 -1.71
C GLN A 93 -4.34 -26.33 -2.59
N ILE A 94 -4.30 -27.37 -3.43
CA ILE A 94 -5.42 -27.78 -4.28
C ILE A 94 -6.66 -28.12 -3.44
N GLU A 95 -6.50 -28.79 -2.31
CA GLU A 95 -7.60 -29.14 -1.41
C GLU A 95 -8.26 -27.89 -0.80
N ARG A 96 -7.47 -26.94 -0.32
CA ARG A 96 -7.99 -25.65 0.18
C ARG A 96 -8.62 -24.80 -0.92
N GLU A 97 -8.04 -24.81 -2.12
CA GLU A 97 -8.60 -24.13 -3.28
C GLU A 97 -9.97 -24.71 -3.64
N LYS A 98 -10.11 -26.04 -3.64
CA LYS A 98 -11.41 -26.72 -3.80
C LYS A 98 -12.39 -26.38 -2.68
N GLU A 99 -11.96 -26.34 -1.42
CA GLU A 99 -12.82 -25.95 -0.30
C GLU A 99 -13.33 -24.51 -0.45
N LEU A 100 -12.44 -23.57 -0.78
CA LEU A 100 -12.79 -22.17 -1.04
C LEU A 100 -13.68 -22.03 -2.28
N GLU A 101 -13.46 -22.83 -3.32
CA GLU A 101 -14.27 -22.84 -4.53
C GLU A 101 -15.67 -23.40 -4.26
N VAL A 102 -15.80 -24.45 -3.45
CA VAL A 102 -17.08 -25.00 -2.99
C VAL A 102 -17.82 -23.99 -2.10
N LEU A 103 -17.13 -23.33 -1.16
CA LEU A 103 -17.70 -22.25 -0.34
C LEU A 103 -18.14 -21.07 -1.21
N ALA A 104 -17.31 -20.65 -2.16
CA ALA A 104 -17.63 -19.59 -3.10
C ALA A 104 -18.83 -19.95 -3.99
N ALA A 105 -18.96 -21.22 -4.40
CA ALA A 105 -20.10 -21.71 -5.18
C ALA A 105 -21.39 -21.81 -4.35
N GLN A 106 -21.29 -22.06 -3.04
CA GLN A 106 -22.44 -22.21 -2.14
C GLN A 106 -22.91 -20.90 -1.49
N GLN A 107 -21.99 -19.97 -1.16
CA GLN A 107 -22.27 -18.75 -0.39
C GLN A 107 -21.85 -17.46 -1.11
N GLY A 108 -21.21 -17.55 -2.27
CA GLY A 108 -20.68 -16.40 -3.02
C GLY A 108 -19.26 -16.01 -2.57
N ILE A 109 -18.45 -15.50 -3.52
CA ILE A 109 -17.03 -15.16 -3.28
C ILE A 109 -16.87 -14.07 -2.22
N HIS A 110 -17.85 -13.16 -2.12
CA HIS A 110 -17.90 -12.12 -1.11
C HIS A 110 -17.89 -12.66 0.33
N ASP A 111 -18.59 -13.77 0.59
CA ASP A 111 -18.62 -14.39 1.92
C ASP A 111 -17.30 -15.11 2.25
N ALA A 112 -16.63 -15.69 1.25
CA ALA A 112 -15.29 -16.28 1.42
C ALA A 112 -14.25 -15.21 1.79
N VAL A 113 -14.26 -14.05 1.12
CA VAL A 113 -13.38 -12.91 1.43
C VAL A 113 -13.68 -12.39 2.85
N LYS A 114 -14.95 -12.24 3.20
CA LYS A 114 -15.37 -11.83 4.55
C LYS A 114 -14.87 -12.79 5.63
N GLN A 115 -15.06 -14.10 5.45
CA GLN A 115 -14.59 -15.12 6.38
C GLN A 115 -13.06 -15.09 6.53
N HIS A 116 -12.33 -14.88 5.44
CA HIS A 116 -10.87 -14.74 5.48
C HIS A 116 -10.43 -13.60 6.41
N TYR A 117 -10.95 -12.38 6.20
CA TYR A 117 -10.58 -11.23 7.04
C TYR A 117 -10.95 -11.39 8.51
N ASN A 118 -12.07 -12.07 8.77
CA ASN A 118 -12.53 -12.45 10.10
C ASN A 118 -11.57 -13.45 10.76
N ALA A 119 -11.02 -14.41 9.99
CA ALA A 119 -10.10 -15.43 10.49
C ALA A 119 -8.66 -14.92 10.72
N VAL A 120 -8.21 -13.86 10.02
CA VAL A 120 -6.85 -13.33 10.18
C VAL A 120 -6.61 -12.84 11.62
N PRO A 121 -5.71 -13.49 12.40
CA PRO A 121 -5.49 -13.18 13.81
C PRO A 121 -4.96 -11.76 14.03
N GLU A 122 -5.45 -11.06 15.05
CA GLU A 122 -4.88 -9.77 15.44
C GLU A 122 -3.58 -9.98 16.23
N ARG A 123 -2.44 -9.74 15.59
CA ARG A 123 -1.11 -9.85 16.21
C ARG A 123 -0.66 -8.59 16.98
N GLY A 124 -1.49 -7.53 17.03
CA GLY A 124 -1.19 -6.28 17.75
C GLY A 124 -0.29 -5.30 17.00
N ARG A 125 -0.11 -4.08 17.53
CA ARG A 125 0.70 -3.00 16.89
C ARG A 125 2.20 -3.23 17.06
N ASP A 126 2.61 -3.73 18.21
CA ASP A 126 4.03 -3.88 18.55
C ASP A 126 4.68 -4.99 17.71
N TRP A 127 4.04 -6.15 17.62
CA TRP A 127 4.46 -7.25 16.75
C TRP A 127 4.65 -6.80 15.29
N ARG A 128 3.73 -5.98 14.75
CA ARG A 128 3.83 -5.45 13.38
C ARG A 128 5.08 -4.58 13.15
N LYS A 129 5.65 -4.02 14.21
CA LYS A 129 6.86 -3.18 14.15
C LYS A 129 8.14 -3.97 14.42
N THR A 130 8.07 -4.98 15.30
CA THR A 130 9.25 -5.70 15.79
C THR A 130 9.50 -7.00 15.06
N ASP A 131 8.45 -7.80 14.86
CA ASP A 131 8.57 -9.22 14.52
C ASP A 131 7.98 -9.59 13.14
N SER A 132 7.19 -8.71 12.52
CA SER A 132 6.61 -8.94 11.19
C SER A 132 7.71 -9.03 10.13
N ARG A 133 7.66 -10.09 9.31
CA ARG A 133 8.56 -10.28 8.16
C ARG A 133 8.32 -9.27 7.05
N ILE A 134 7.11 -8.71 6.97
CA ILE A 134 6.72 -7.69 5.98
C ILE A 134 6.60 -6.28 6.59
N LYS A 135 7.41 -5.97 7.61
CA LYS A 135 7.34 -4.68 8.34
C LYS A 135 7.66 -3.48 7.46
N GLY A 136 8.58 -3.62 6.48
CA GLY A 136 8.94 -2.57 5.54
C GLY A 136 7.78 -2.28 4.62
N LEU A 137 7.20 -3.31 4.01
CA LEU A 137 6.00 -3.23 3.18
C LEU A 137 4.83 -2.57 3.93
N ARG A 138 4.55 -3.00 5.17
CA ARG A 138 3.46 -2.40 5.98
C ARG A 138 3.70 -0.92 6.25
N SER A 139 4.94 -0.54 6.51
CA SER A 139 5.30 0.87 6.77
C SER A 139 5.15 1.70 5.50
N PHE A 140 5.61 1.18 4.37
CA PHE A 140 5.53 1.81 3.06
C PHE A 140 4.08 1.98 2.59
N ASN A 141 3.26 0.93 2.61
CA ASN A 141 1.84 1.01 2.24
C ASN A 141 1.08 2.01 3.13
N ASN A 142 1.37 2.03 4.44
CA ASN A 142 0.77 3.01 5.33
C ASN A 142 1.21 4.45 5.04
N TRP A 143 2.46 4.65 4.64
CA TRP A 143 2.94 5.97 4.22
C TRP A 143 2.28 6.42 2.92
N VAL A 144 2.20 5.56 1.89
CA VAL A 144 1.49 5.86 0.63
C VAL A 144 0.03 6.25 0.89
N LYS A 145 -0.68 5.50 1.72
CA LYS A 145 -2.06 5.87 2.12
C LYS A 145 -2.13 7.22 2.85
N SER A 146 -1.14 7.51 3.69
CA SER A 146 -1.07 8.80 4.40
C SER A 146 -0.83 9.94 3.42
N THR A 147 0.03 9.73 2.43
CA THR A 147 0.28 10.65 1.32
C THR A 147 -0.98 10.93 0.53
N ILE A 148 -1.72 9.90 0.08
CA ILE A 148 -2.97 10.08 -0.68
C ILE A 148 -4.00 10.86 0.14
N ILE A 149 -4.23 10.45 1.39
CA ILE A 149 -5.18 11.16 2.28
C ILE A 149 -4.76 12.61 2.47
N GLN A 150 -3.49 12.89 2.80
CA GLN A 150 -3.06 14.26 3.07
C GLN A 150 -3.11 15.16 1.82
N LYS A 151 -2.83 14.63 0.64
CA LYS A 151 -2.84 15.42 -0.60
C LYS A 151 -4.24 15.71 -1.12
N PHE A 152 -5.15 14.75 -1.00
CA PHE A 152 -6.42 14.79 -1.74
C PHE A 152 -7.67 14.92 -0.86
N SER A 153 -7.56 14.82 0.47
CA SER A 153 -8.71 15.04 1.36
C SER A 153 -9.10 16.51 1.59
N PRO A 154 -8.16 17.49 1.64
CA PRO A 154 -8.55 18.88 1.90
C PRO A 154 -9.46 19.45 0.80
N ALA A 155 -10.37 20.33 1.19
CA ALA A 155 -11.14 21.13 0.25
C ALA A 155 -10.21 22.06 -0.56
N GLU A 156 -10.61 22.41 -1.77
CA GLU A 156 -9.83 23.28 -2.68
C GLU A 156 -9.53 24.66 -2.08
N ASP A 157 -10.48 25.19 -1.31
CA ASP A 157 -10.39 26.48 -0.62
C ASP A 157 -9.84 26.35 0.81
N TRP A 158 -9.41 25.16 1.23
CA TRP A 158 -8.85 24.95 2.55
C TRP A 158 -7.48 25.60 2.69
N THR A 159 -7.40 26.60 3.56
CA THR A 159 -6.14 27.16 4.05
C THR A 159 -5.97 26.81 5.52
N PRO A 160 -4.81 26.26 5.93
CA PRO A 160 -4.54 26.05 7.35
C PRO A 160 -4.64 27.37 8.11
N PRO A 161 -5.31 27.42 9.28
CA PRO A 161 -5.36 28.64 10.09
C PRO A 161 -3.96 29.17 10.38
N ALA A 162 -3.78 30.49 10.31
CA ALA A 162 -2.50 31.13 10.60
C ALA A 162 -1.99 30.67 11.97
N GLN A 163 -0.84 30.00 11.98
CA GLN A 163 -0.21 29.56 13.21
C GLN A 163 0.42 30.78 13.88
N GLU A 164 -0.05 31.18 15.06
CA GLU A 164 0.55 32.29 15.82
C GLU A 164 2.02 31.97 16.12
N ARG A 165 2.93 32.53 15.32
CA ARG A 165 4.36 32.55 15.58
C ARG A 165 4.72 33.96 16.06
N GLY A 166 4.84 34.11 17.38
CA GLY A 166 5.36 35.34 17.98
C GLY A 166 4.40 36.53 17.98
N GLY A 167 3.08 36.30 18.07
CA GLY A 167 2.09 37.38 18.24
C GLY A 167 1.77 38.18 16.98
N MET A 168 2.20 37.72 15.80
CA MET A 168 1.86 38.32 14.51
C MET A 168 1.01 37.32 13.71
N VAL A 169 -0.22 37.72 13.38
CA VAL A 169 -1.18 36.95 12.57
C VAL A 169 -0.91 37.27 11.10
N PHE A 170 -0.56 36.27 10.29
CA PHE A 170 -0.11 36.47 8.90
C PHE A 170 -1.09 35.99 7.82
N ALA A 171 -2.30 35.52 8.17
CA ALA A 171 -3.31 35.19 7.17
C ALA A 171 -4.73 35.36 7.71
N GLU A 172 -5.62 35.89 6.89
CA GLU A 172 -7.06 35.70 7.05
C GLU A 172 -7.34 34.19 6.98
N GLY A 173 -7.90 33.63 8.05
CA GLY A 173 -8.24 32.21 8.09
C GLY A 173 -9.23 31.82 6.99
N PRO A 174 -9.40 30.52 6.70
CA PRO A 174 -10.27 30.06 5.63
C PRO A 174 -11.71 30.59 5.80
N ALA A 175 -12.40 30.81 4.68
CA ALA A 175 -13.82 31.17 4.67
C ALA A 175 -14.70 30.04 5.23
N THR A 176 -14.18 28.79 5.26
CA THR A 176 -14.88 27.61 5.75
C THR A 176 -14.24 27.09 7.04
N THR A 177 -14.99 27.16 8.14
CA THR A 177 -14.59 26.58 9.44
C THR A 177 -15.10 25.14 9.61
N LYS A 178 -15.66 24.54 8.56
CA LYS A 178 -16.28 23.20 8.59
C LYS A 178 -15.22 22.11 8.45
N GLY A 179 -15.33 21.06 9.26
CA GLY A 179 -14.46 19.90 9.11
C GLY A 179 -14.94 18.99 7.99
N LEU A 180 -14.09 18.04 7.58
CA LEU A 180 -14.40 17.08 6.53
C LEU A 180 -15.42 16.05 7.01
N LEU A 181 -16.37 15.72 6.14
CA LEU A 181 -17.24 14.55 6.23
C LEU A 181 -16.65 13.44 5.34
N VAL A 182 -16.18 12.37 5.98
CA VAL A 182 -15.46 11.28 5.32
C VAL A 182 -16.28 9.99 5.39
N LEU A 183 -16.43 9.34 4.24
CA LEU A 183 -16.94 7.97 4.14
C LEU A 183 -15.80 7.03 3.73
N ASP A 184 -15.51 6.02 4.54
CA ASP A 184 -14.45 5.05 4.30
C ASP A 184 -15.08 3.68 4.03
N ILE A 185 -15.14 3.29 2.76
CA ILE A 185 -15.74 2.04 2.28
C ILE A 185 -14.66 0.95 2.27
N GLY A 186 -14.95 -0.17 2.93
CA GLY A 186 -13.95 -1.21 3.20
C GLY A 186 -12.96 -0.76 4.28
N CYS A 187 -13.45 -0.10 5.35
CA CYS A 187 -12.59 0.45 6.40
C CYS A 187 -11.82 -0.63 7.20
N GLY A 188 -12.24 -1.90 7.05
CA GLY A 188 -11.68 -3.05 7.73
C GLY A 188 -11.60 -2.84 9.24
N LYS A 189 -10.48 -3.25 9.81
CA LYS A 189 -10.18 -3.16 11.26
C LYS A 189 -9.81 -1.73 11.71
N GLY A 190 -10.17 -0.68 10.96
CA GLY A 190 -9.86 0.73 11.25
C GLY A 190 -8.37 1.08 11.08
N GLY A 191 -7.74 0.62 9.99
CA GLY A 191 -6.31 0.86 9.72
C GLY A 191 -5.93 2.33 9.45
N ASP A 192 -6.91 3.12 9.00
CA ASP A 192 -6.70 4.48 8.52
C ASP A 192 -7.20 5.57 9.47
N LEU A 193 -7.84 5.21 10.60
CA LEU A 193 -8.31 6.14 11.63
C LEU A 193 -7.24 7.14 12.09
N GLY A 194 -6.02 6.64 12.34
CA GLY A 194 -4.91 7.50 12.75
C GLY A 194 -4.41 8.43 11.64
N LYS A 195 -4.65 8.09 10.37
CA LYS A 195 -4.30 8.93 9.22
C LYS A 195 -5.31 10.06 9.07
N TRP A 196 -6.60 9.75 9.19
CA TRP A 196 -7.68 10.74 9.22
C TRP A 196 -7.56 11.73 10.39
N GLN A 197 -7.14 11.27 11.58
CA GLN A 197 -6.85 12.18 12.70
C GLN A 197 -5.69 13.15 12.41
N GLN A 198 -4.78 12.77 11.50
CA GLN A 198 -3.62 13.56 11.08
C GLN A 198 -3.82 14.23 9.72
N ALA A 199 -5.04 14.25 9.18
CA ALA A 199 -5.33 14.92 7.92
C ALA A 199 -5.08 16.44 8.06
N PRO A 200 -4.70 17.15 6.97
CA PRO A 200 -4.35 18.56 7.05
C PRO A 200 -5.57 19.45 7.37
N GLN A 201 -6.73 19.07 6.83
CA GLN A 201 -8.02 19.63 7.24
C GLN A 201 -8.62 18.72 8.32
N PRO A 202 -9.08 19.26 9.46
CA PRO A 202 -9.72 18.46 10.51
C PRO A 202 -10.95 17.72 9.96
N VAL A 203 -11.07 16.45 10.35
CA VAL A 203 -12.27 15.65 10.09
C VAL A 203 -13.31 15.97 11.17
N GLU A 204 -14.56 16.20 10.74
CA GLU A 204 -15.70 16.38 11.63
C GLU A 204 -16.41 15.05 11.86
N LEU A 205 -16.72 14.34 10.77
CA LEU A 205 -17.38 13.05 10.77
C LEU A 205 -16.59 12.04 9.94
N TYR A 206 -16.40 10.85 10.48
CA TYR A 206 -15.87 9.68 9.81
C TYR A 206 -16.91 8.56 9.90
N VAL A 207 -17.34 8.04 8.75
CA VAL A 207 -18.24 6.89 8.66
C VAL A 207 -17.47 5.73 8.04
N GLY A 208 -17.24 4.66 8.81
CA GLY A 208 -16.60 3.44 8.33
C GLY A 208 -17.64 2.38 7.95
N LEU A 209 -17.59 1.87 6.72
CA LEU A 209 -18.42 0.77 6.25
C LEU A 209 -17.54 -0.42 5.87
N ASP A 210 -17.97 -1.62 6.26
CA ASP A 210 -17.29 -2.87 5.88
C ASP A 210 -18.27 -4.05 5.96
N PRO A 211 -18.21 -5.03 5.04
CA PRO A 211 -19.08 -6.21 5.12
C PRO A 211 -18.74 -7.16 6.27
N ALA A 212 -17.53 -7.10 6.82
CA ALA A 212 -17.05 -7.96 7.90
C ALA A 212 -17.38 -7.35 9.28
N ASP A 213 -18.28 -8.02 10.00
CA ASP A 213 -18.76 -7.63 11.33
C ASP A 213 -17.64 -7.59 12.38
N ILE A 214 -16.79 -8.62 12.42
CA ILE A 214 -15.64 -8.65 13.34
C ILE A 214 -14.67 -7.51 13.04
N SER A 215 -14.46 -7.17 11.76
CA SER A 215 -13.64 -6.02 11.37
C SER A 215 -14.22 -4.71 11.89
N ILE A 216 -15.54 -4.51 11.76
CA ILE A 216 -16.24 -3.33 12.29
C ILE A 216 -16.13 -3.24 13.81
N ASP A 217 -16.30 -4.33 14.54
CA ASP A 217 -16.16 -4.32 16.00
C ASP A 217 -14.74 -3.97 16.45
N GLN A 218 -13.72 -4.49 15.74
CA GLN A 218 -12.32 -4.12 15.98
C GLN A 218 -12.04 -2.65 15.63
N ALA A 219 -12.65 -2.11 14.57
CA ALA A 219 -12.53 -0.71 14.20
C ALA A 219 -13.15 0.21 15.28
N LYS A 220 -14.35 -0.14 15.78
CA LYS A 220 -15.00 0.55 16.90
C LYS A 220 -14.12 0.56 18.14
N GLU A 221 -13.55 -0.59 18.50
CA GLU A 221 -12.67 -0.70 19.67
C GLU A 221 -11.40 0.15 19.50
N ARG A 222 -10.77 0.11 18.33
CA ARG A 222 -9.60 0.96 18.03
C ARG A 222 -9.92 2.44 18.11
N TYR A 223 -11.08 2.86 17.61
CA TYR A 223 -11.54 4.25 17.69
C TYR A 223 -11.81 4.67 19.15
N ARG A 224 -12.46 3.82 19.96
CA ARG A 224 -12.64 4.06 21.41
C ARG A 224 -11.31 4.23 22.14
N GLN A 225 -10.30 3.42 21.81
CA GLN A 225 -8.95 3.54 22.38
C GLN A 225 -8.23 4.84 21.96
N MET A 226 -8.51 5.36 20.77
CA MET A 226 -8.03 6.68 20.36
C MET A 226 -8.70 7.80 21.18
N SER A 227 -10.01 7.67 21.42
CA SER A 227 -10.80 8.63 22.21
C SER A 227 -10.37 8.65 23.69
N SER A 228 -10.17 7.49 24.30
CA SER A 228 -9.76 7.38 25.72
C SER A 228 -8.35 7.89 25.99
N ARG A 229 -7.48 7.96 24.97
CA ARG A 229 -6.15 8.58 25.05
C ARG A 229 -6.18 10.11 24.86
N GLY A 230 -7.22 10.64 24.22
CA GLY A 230 -7.45 12.08 24.01
C GLY A 230 -8.31 12.74 25.11
N GLY A 231 -9.04 11.94 25.89
CA GLY A 231 -9.71 12.38 27.11
C GLY A 231 -8.71 12.43 28.27
N GLY A 232 -8.49 13.62 28.82
CA GLY A 232 -7.51 13.85 29.88
C GLY A 232 -7.52 12.77 30.97
N SER A 233 -6.32 12.27 31.28
CA SER A 233 -6.05 11.53 32.52
C SER A 233 -6.38 12.43 33.71
N ARG A 234 -7.64 12.40 34.15
CA ARG A 234 -8.05 12.74 35.51
C ARG A 234 -7.76 11.50 36.37
N GLY A 235 -6.49 11.27 36.68
CA GLY A 235 -6.10 10.17 37.58
C GLY A 235 -4.69 9.62 37.38
N GLY A 236 -3.67 10.47 37.49
CA GLY A 236 -2.28 10.01 37.51
C GLY A 236 -1.38 11.02 38.20
N ARG A 237 -1.34 10.98 39.54
CA ARG A 237 -0.30 11.69 40.31
C ARG A 237 1.08 11.20 39.86
N GLY A 238 1.87 12.10 39.29
CA GLY A 238 3.33 11.95 39.22
C GLY A 238 3.91 11.80 37.82
N GLY A 239 4.20 12.92 37.18
CA GLY A 239 5.04 12.95 35.98
C GLY A 239 5.42 14.39 35.64
N ARG A 240 6.66 14.79 35.97
CA ARG A 240 7.19 16.13 35.74
C ARG A 240 7.04 16.56 34.27
N GLY A 241 6.67 17.82 34.08
CA GLY A 241 6.23 18.40 32.82
C GLY A 241 7.27 18.37 31.70
N GLY A 242 6.76 18.12 30.49
CA GLY A 242 7.42 18.46 29.23
C GLY A 242 6.63 19.56 28.53
N TYR A 243 7.29 20.70 28.29
CA TYR A 243 6.77 21.91 27.64
C TYR A 243 6.52 21.74 26.14
N ASN A 244 5.81 20.69 25.71
CA ASN A 244 5.32 20.59 24.34
C ASN A 244 3.80 20.64 24.35
N ASN A 245 3.27 21.86 24.44
CA ASN A 245 1.86 22.17 24.30
C ASN A 245 1.44 22.00 22.82
N ARG A 246 1.53 20.77 22.28
CA ARG A 246 0.84 20.44 21.03
C ARG A 246 -0.64 20.38 21.36
N HIS A 247 -1.42 21.31 20.84
CA HIS A 247 -2.87 21.18 20.78
C HIS A 247 -3.20 19.79 20.22
N GLN A 248 -3.71 18.90 21.07
CA GLN A 248 -4.24 17.63 20.59
C GLN A 248 -5.46 17.95 19.74
N GLN A 249 -5.37 17.65 18.44
CA GLN A 249 -6.48 17.71 17.50
C GLN A 249 -7.68 16.99 18.13
N ARG A 250 -8.82 17.67 18.22
CA ARG A 250 -10.07 17.06 18.69
C ARG A 250 -10.34 15.84 17.81
N LEU A 251 -10.63 14.70 18.44
CA LEU A 251 -10.98 13.50 17.68
C LEU A 251 -12.32 13.75 16.97
N PHE A 252 -12.38 13.38 15.69
CA PHE A 252 -13.60 13.42 14.86
C PHE A 252 -14.69 12.52 15.47
N GLN A 253 -15.96 12.73 15.11
CA GLN A 253 -17.02 11.76 15.37
C GLN A 253 -16.82 10.54 14.46
N GLY A 254 -16.70 9.34 15.02
CA GLY A 254 -16.52 8.10 14.29
C GLY A 254 -17.71 7.16 14.45
N GLU A 255 -18.35 6.80 13.35
CA GLU A 255 -19.48 5.88 13.28
C GLU A 255 -19.15 4.70 12.35
N PHE A 256 -19.59 3.49 12.71
CA PHE A 256 -19.14 2.27 12.03
C PHE A 256 -20.28 1.28 11.83
N TYR A 257 -20.48 0.81 10.61
CA TYR A 257 -21.60 -0.04 10.22
C TYR A 257 -21.16 -1.24 9.39
N VAL A 258 -21.81 -2.38 9.65
CA VAL A 258 -21.67 -3.57 8.82
C VAL A 258 -22.55 -3.39 7.59
N GLN A 259 -21.94 -3.34 6.40
CA GLN A 259 -22.67 -3.09 5.16
C GLN A 259 -21.90 -3.66 3.96
N ASP A 260 -22.59 -4.45 3.13
CA ASP A 260 -22.09 -4.75 1.78
C ASP A 260 -22.20 -3.47 0.93
N CYS A 261 -21.05 -3.02 0.43
CA CYS A 261 -20.94 -1.78 -0.33
C CYS A 261 -20.80 -2.02 -1.85
N PHE A 262 -20.85 -3.28 -2.30
CA PHE A 262 -20.70 -3.68 -3.70
C PHE A 262 -22.00 -4.24 -4.27
N GLY A 263 -22.69 -5.13 -3.54
CA GLY A 263 -23.96 -5.72 -3.98
C GLY A 263 -25.19 -4.90 -3.58
N ASP A 264 -25.04 -3.98 -2.64
CA ASP A 264 -26.15 -3.30 -1.97
C ASP A 264 -26.00 -1.77 -1.98
N THR A 265 -27.12 -1.04 -1.91
CA THR A 265 -27.09 0.42 -1.71
C THR A 265 -26.72 0.77 -0.27
N ILE A 266 -25.72 1.64 -0.10
CA ILE A 266 -25.32 2.15 1.22
C ILE A 266 -26.30 3.16 1.80
N GLU A 267 -27.28 3.62 1.02
CA GLU A 267 -28.40 4.44 1.48
C GLU A 267 -29.21 3.76 2.60
N LYS A 268 -29.12 2.43 2.75
CA LYS A 268 -29.72 1.70 3.87
C LYS A 268 -29.19 2.18 5.24
N VAL A 269 -27.98 2.73 5.30
CA VAL A 269 -27.39 3.27 6.52
C VAL A 269 -27.99 4.65 6.80
N ALA A 270 -28.75 4.76 7.91
CA ALA A 270 -29.46 5.99 8.27
C ALA A 270 -28.54 7.23 8.29
N LEU A 271 -27.34 7.11 8.85
CA LEU A 271 -26.39 8.22 8.89
C LEU A 271 -25.91 8.66 7.50
N VAL A 272 -25.75 7.73 6.55
CA VAL A 272 -25.37 8.06 5.17
C VAL A 272 -26.48 8.89 4.51
N ARG A 273 -27.74 8.50 4.72
CA ARG A 273 -28.91 9.29 4.27
C ARG A 273 -28.97 10.66 4.93
N ASP A 274 -28.73 10.73 6.23
CA ASP A 274 -28.85 11.96 7.02
C ASP A 274 -27.75 12.97 6.63
N VAL A 275 -26.54 12.49 6.32
CA VAL A 275 -25.46 13.32 5.73
C VAL A 275 -25.85 13.79 4.32
N GLY A 276 -26.46 12.92 3.54
CA GLY A 276 -26.94 13.18 2.19
C GLY A 276 -26.48 12.11 1.23
N PHE A 277 -27.42 11.52 0.50
CA PHE A 277 -27.16 10.51 -0.52
C PHE A 277 -28.05 10.74 -1.74
N ASP A 278 -27.44 10.69 -2.92
CA ASP A 278 -28.13 10.78 -4.19
C ASP A 278 -28.22 9.40 -4.86
N GLY A 279 -29.39 8.77 -4.71
CA GLY A 279 -29.68 7.45 -5.27
C GLY A 279 -29.66 7.37 -6.79
N SER A 280 -29.50 8.49 -7.52
CA SER A 280 -29.28 8.45 -8.97
C SER A 280 -27.83 8.13 -9.34
N GLY A 281 -26.86 8.51 -8.50
CA GLY A 281 -25.42 8.40 -8.78
C GLY A 281 -24.89 9.33 -9.88
N GLY A 282 -25.77 10.01 -10.63
CA GLY A 282 -25.46 10.84 -11.79
C GLY A 282 -25.61 12.35 -11.52
N PRO A 283 -25.82 13.18 -12.57
CA PRO A 283 -26.03 14.61 -12.43
C PRO A 283 -27.36 14.91 -11.71
N SER A 284 -27.29 15.26 -10.43
CA SER A 284 -28.47 15.67 -9.64
C SER A 284 -28.67 17.18 -9.60
N ARG A 285 -29.94 17.58 -9.65
CA ARG A 285 -30.36 18.99 -9.47
C ARG A 285 -30.14 19.50 -8.05
N PHE A 286 -29.87 18.63 -7.08
CA PHE A 286 -29.76 18.96 -5.65
C PHE A 286 -28.33 18.93 -5.10
N GLY A 287 -27.30 18.83 -5.96
CA GLY A 287 -25.90 19.02 -5.55
C GLY A 287 -25.12 17.75 -5.16
N GLY A 288 -25.68 16.56 -5.42
CA GLY A 288 -25.06 15.27 -5.12
C GLY A 288 -25.34 14.78 -3.69
N GLY A 289 -24.43 13.95 -3.16
CA GLY A 289 -24.45 13.53 -1.75
C GLY A 289 -23.89 14.58 -0.79
N GLY A 290 -23.63 14.18 0.45
CA GLY A 290 -23.16 15.09 1.51
C GLY A 290 -21.68 14.97 1.87
N PHE A 291 -21.01 13.89 1.48
CA PHE A 291 -19.63 13.63 1.89
C PHE A 291 -18.61 14.41 1.06
N ASP A 292 -17.56 14.91 1.71
CA ASP A 292 -16.43 15.58 1.07
C ASP A 292 -15.47 14.59 0.42
N VAL A 293 -15.28 13.44 1.08
CA VAL A 293 -14.33 12.42 0.65
C VAL A 293 -14.94 11.03 0.82
N VAL A 294 -14.83 10.23 -0.23
CA VAL A 294 -15.05 8.79 -0.18
C VAL A 294 -13.70 8.10 -0.38
N SER A 295 -13.35 7.19 0.52
CA SER A 295 -12.09 6.45 0.52
C SER A 295 -12.34 4.96 0.30
N MET A 296 -11.52 4.34 -0.57
CA MET A 296 -11.51 2.89 -0.81
C MET A 296 -10.07 2.38 -0.91
N MET A 297 -9.52 1.97 0.22
CA MET A 297 -8.11 1.55 0.32
C MET A 297 -8.02 0.02 0.28
N PHE A 298 -7.54 -0.54 -0.84
CA PHE A 298 -7.36 -1.98 -1.04
C PHE A 298 -8.65 -2.82 -0.96
N CYS A 299 -9.78 -2.29 -1.43
CA CYS A 299 -11.06 -3.01 -1.40
C CYS A 299 -11.84 -2.98 -2.73
N MET A 300 -11.57 -2.02 -3.60
CA MET A 300 -12.37 -1.78 -4.82
C MET A 300 -12.34 -2.95 -5.81
N HIS A 301 -11.22 -3.67 -5.89
CA HIS A 301 -11.05 -4.79 -6.82
C HIS A 301 -12.00 -5.96 -6.54
N TYR A 302 -12.57 -6.08 -5.33
CA TYR A 302 -13.58 -7.10 -5.04
C TYR A 302 -14.90 -6.86 -5.80
N ALA A 303 -15.22 -5.60 -6.13
CA ALA A 303 -16.44 -5.28 -6.88
C ALA A 303 -16.37 -5.73 -8.35
N PHE A 304 -15.16 -5.92 -8.89
CA PHE A 304 -14.93 -6.30 -10.29
C PHE A 304 -15.21 -7.78 -10.60
N GLU A 305 -15.78 -8.50 -9.64
CA GLU A 305 -16.39 -9.81 -9.84
C GLU A 305 -17.43 -9.81 -10.97
N SER A 306 -18.23 -8.75 -11.06
CA SER A 306 -19.27 -8.59 -12.08
C SER A 306 -19.48 -7.12 -12.41
N GLU A 307 -20.04 -6.85 -13.58
CA GLU A 307 -20.40 -5.49 -13.99
C GLU A 307 -21.39 -4.84 -13.02
N ASP A 308 -22.41 -5.59 -12.58
CA ASP A 308 -23.46 -5.09 -11.67
C ASP A 308 -22.86 -4.61 -10.34
N LYS A 309 -21.96 -5.40 -9.73
CA LYS A 309 -21.26 -5.02 -8.50
C LYS A 309 -20.37 -3.80 -8.70
N ALA A 310 -19.62 -3.72 -9.80
CA ALA A 310 -18.77 -2.57 -10.10
C ALA A 310 -19.60 -1.28 -10.30
N ARG A 311 -20.73 -1.37 -11.00
CA ARG A 311 -21.65 -0.25 -11.20
C ARG A 311 -22.35 0.16 -9.90
N GLN A 312 -22.82 -0.79 -9.09
CA GLN A 312 -23.43 -0.50 -7.80
C GLN A 312 -22.43 0.13 -6.82
N MET A 313 -21.17 -0.32 -6.81
CA MET A 313 -20.08 0.33 -6.08
C MET A 313 -19.89 1.78 -6.52
N LEU A 314 -19.77 2.06 -7.83
CA LEU A 314 -19.64 3.43 -8.35
C LEU A 314 -20.85 4.29 -8.00
N LYS A 315 -22.06 3.73 -8.05
CA LYS A 315 -23.29 4.40 -7.61
C LYS A 315 -23.25 4.79 -6.14
N ASN A 316 -22.76 3.89 -5.27
CA ASN A 316 -22.57 4.18 -3.84
C ASN A 316 -21.56 5.31 -3.61
N VAL A 317 -20.41 5.26 -4.28
CA VAL A 317 -19.37 6.29 -4.20
C VAL A 317 -19.90 7.64 -4.68
N ALA A 318 -20.45 7.66 -5.89
CA ALA A 318 -20.87 8.87 -6.57
C ALA A 318 -22.15 9.49 -5.96
N GLY A 319 -23.02 8.67 -5.40
CA GLY A 319 -24.22 9.11 -4.68
C GLY A 319 -23.92 9.67 -3.29
N ALA A 320 -22.85 9.21 -2.64
CA ALA A 320 -22.43 9.75 -1.34
C ALA A 320 -21.64 11.07 -1.48
N LEU A 321 -20.92 11.27 -2.58
CA LEU A 321 -20.10 12.46 -2.79
C LEU A 321 -20.94 13.68 -3.14
N LYS A 322 -20.65 14.78 -2.45
CA LYS A 322 -21.09 16.11 -2.89
C LYS A 322 -20.37 16.54 -4.17
N LYS A 323 -20.91 17.52 -4.88
CA LYS A 323 -20.16 18.18 -5.97
C LYS A 323 -18.84 18.75 -5.46
N GLY A 324 -17.77 18.44 -6.17
CA GLY A 324 -16.40 18.76 -5.83
C GLY A 324 -15.78 17.90 -4.74
N GLY A 325 -16.46 16.82 -4.32
CA GLY A 325 -15.91 15.82 -3.43
C GLY A 325 -14.85 14.94 -4.13
N ARG A 326 -14.00 14.27 -3.33
CA ARG A 326 -12.91 13.42 -3.84
C ARG A 326 -13.19 11.95 -3.57
N PHE A 327 -13.05 11.12 -4.60
CA PHE A 327 -12.98 9.67 -4.45
C PHE A 327 -11.51 9.24 -4.52
N ILE A 328 -10.96 8.76 -3.40
CA ILE A 328 -9.56 8.35 -3.30
C ILE A 328 -9.46 6.86 -3.00
N GLY A 329 -8.39 6.23 -3.48
CA GLY A 329 -8.20 4.81 -3.22
C GLY A 329 -6.87 4.26 -3.68
N THR A 330 -6.68 2.98 -3.38
CA THR A 330 -5.52 2.19 -3.82
C THR A 330 -5.97 0.82 -4.30
N ILE A 331 -5.45 0.39 -5.45
CA ILE A 331 -5.82 -0.88 -6.08
C ILE A 331 -4.60 -1.57 -6.72
N PRO A 332 -4.67 -2.90 -6.92
CA PRO A 332 -3.77 -3.62 -7.81
C PRO A 332 -3.69 -2.97 -9.19
N ASN A 333 -2.48 -2.90 -9.76
CA ASN A 333 -2.25 -2.33 -11.07
C ASN A 333 -2.53 -3.36 -12.18
N SER A 334 -3.54 -3.10 -13.02
CA SER A 334 -3.86 -3.95 -14.17
C SER A 334 -2.74 -4.08 -15.18
N ASP A 335 -1.89 -3.06 -15.35
CA ASP A 335 -0.82 -3.09 -16.36
C ASP A 335 0.26 -4.09 -15.97
N VAL A 336 0.53 -4.22 -14.66
CA VAL A 336 1.43 -5.25 -14.14
C VAL A 336 0.84 -6.64 -14.35
N LEU A 337 -0.46 -6.81 -14.08
CA LEU A 337 -1.17 -8.07 -14.34
C LEU A 337 -1.12 -8.45 -15.83
N SER A 338 -1.47 -7.51 -16.72
CA SER A 338 -1.43 -7.68 -18.17
C SER A 338 -0.04 -8.07 -18.67
N GLY A 339 0.99 -7.33 -18.28
CA GLY A 339 2.36 -7.61 -18.72
C GLY A 339 2.88 -8.97 -18.24
N ARG A 340 2.50 -9.42 -17.03
CA ARG A 340 2.87 -10.75 -16.52
C ARG A 340 2.12 -11.87 -17.23
N VAL A 341 0.84 -11.67 -17.53
CA VAL A 341 0.03 -12.60 -18.31
C VAL A 341 0.55 -12.74 -19.74
N GLU A 342 0.89 -11.64 -20.41
CA GLU A 342 1.45 -11.65 -21.76
C GLU A 342 2.79 -12.41 -21.80
N GLN A 343 3.69 -12.13 -20.86
CA GLN A 343 4.96 -12.84 -20.72
C GLN A 343 4.75 -14.34 -20.50
N PHE A 344 3.80 -14.71 -19.65
CA PHE A 344 3.45 -16.10 -19.39
C PHE A 344 2.95 -16.80 -20.67
N ASN A 345 1.97 -16.21 -21.35
CA ASN A 345 1.38 -16.79 -22.55
C ASN A 345 2.39 -16.90 -23.70
N ALA A 346 3.26 -15.90 -23.88
CA ALA A 346 4.34 -15.95 -24.87
C ALA A 346 5.31 -17.11 -24.60
N ARG A 347 5.64 -17.37 -23.32
CA ARG A 347 6.48 -18.50 -22.92
C ARG A 347 5.81 -19.85 -23.23
N ILE A 348 4.52 -19.98 -22.93
CA ILE A 348 3.75 -21.19 -23.24
C ILE A 348 3.67 -21.43 -24.75
N ALA A 349 3.39 -20.39 -25.53
CA ALA A 349 3.36 -20.47 -26.99
C ALA A 349 4.72 -20.90 -27.56
N ALA A 350 5.81 -20.30 -27.11
CA ALA A 350 7.16 -20.67 -27.54
C ALA A 350 7.53 -22.12 -27.17
N LYS A 351 7.09 -22.61 -26.00
CA LYS A 351 7.27 -24.00 -25.57
C LYS A 351 6.52 -24.96 -26.51
N ALA A 352 5.26 -24.66 -26.81
CA ALA A 352 4.44 -25.46 -27.72
C ALA A 352 5.00 -25.47 -29.16
N GLU A 353 5.52 -24.34 -29.65
CA GLU A 353 6.21 -24.28 -30.95
C GLU A 353 7.50 -25.11 -30.97
N ALA A 354 8.29 -25.05 -29.89
CA ALA A 354 9.50 -25.85 -29.77
C ALA A 354 9.22 -27.36 -29.72
N GLU A 355 8.11 -27.78 -29.10
CA GLU A 355 7.66 -29.19 -29.08
C GLU A 355 7.20 -29.65 -30.46
N LYS A 356 6.37 -28.86 -31.17
CA LYS A 356 5.98 -29.16 -32.56
C LYS A 356 7.17 -29.27 -33.51
N ASN A 357 8.19 -28.42 -33.34
CA ASN A 357 9.40 -28.47 -34.17
C ASN A 357 10.28 -29.70 -33.87
N LYS A 358 10.25 -30.23 -32.65
CA LYS A 358 10.93 -31.50 -32.31
C LYS A 358 10.22 -32.70 -32.93
N GLU A 359 8.90 -32.71 -32.96
CA GLU A 359 8.11 -33.78 -33.61
C GLU A 359 8.28 -33.78 -35.14
N ASN A 360 8.33 -32.60 -35.76
CA ASN A 360 8.52 -32.47 -37.20
C ASN A 360 9.98 -32.68 -37.67
N GLY A 361 10.95 -32.65 -36.75
CA GLY A 361 12.38 -32.89 -37.03
C GLY A 361 12.81 -34.35 -36.95
N ALA A 362 11.93 -35.26 -36.51
CA ALA A 362 12.20 -36.69 -36.48
C ALA A 362 12.14 -37.30 -37.91
N LYS A 363 13.25 -37.88 -38.37
CA LYS A 363 13.28 -38.60 -39.67
C LYS A 363 12.30 -39.79 -39.65
N PRO A 364 11.64 -40.11 -40.77
CA PRO A 364 10.66 -41.20 -40.84
C PRO A 364 11.24 -42.63 -40.72
N GLU A 365 12.55 -42.80 -40.60
CA GLU A 365 13.19 -44.13 -40.63
C GLU A 365 13.22 -44.88 -39.29
N GLU A 366 12.77 -44.30 -38.16
CA GLU A 366 12.65 -45.00 -36.87
C GLU A 366 11.20 -45.27 -36.44
N LYS A 367 10.22 -45.08 -37.33
CA LYS A 367 8.79 -45.37 -37.02
C LYS A 367 8.37 -46.83 -37.22
N ALA A 368 9.28 -47.74 -37.58
CA ALA A 368 8.92 -49.12 -37.95
C ALA A 368 9.29 -50.23 -36.93
N GLU A 369 9.88 -49.92 -35.77
CA GLU A 369 10.24 -50.98 -34.79
C GLU A 369 9.75 -50.71 -33.35
N LYS A 370 8.62 -50.01 -33.17
CA LYS A 370 7.94 -49.91 -31.87
C LYS A 370 6.42 -50.10 -31.95
N GLU A 371 5.95 -50.90 -32.90
CA GLU A 371 4.64 -51.53 -32.78
C GLU A 371 4.86 -52.91 -32.16
N ASP A 372 4.68 -52.98 -30.83
CA ASP A 372 4.41 -54.16 -30.00
C ASP A 372 4.99 -53.98 -28.59
N LYS A 373 4.50 -52.97 -27.88
CA LYS A 373 4.27 -53.07 -26.44
C LYS A 373 2.92 -52.44 -26.15
N GLU A 374 1.97 -53.29 -25.74
CA GLU A 374 0.78 -52.87 -25.04
C GLU A 374 1.22 -51.99 -23.86
N ASP A 375 1.06 -50.68 -24.04
CA ASP A 375 1.19 -49.69 -22.99
C ASP A 375 -0.15 -49.71 -22.26
N ASP A 376 -0.15 -50.35 -21.11
CA ASP A 376 -1.27 -50.36 -20.17
C ASP A 376 -1.62 -48.91 -19.89
N GLY A 377 -2.82 -48.50 -20.32
CA GLY A 377 -3.28 -47.12 -20.25
C GLY A 377 -3.47 -46.65 -18.81
N GLU A 378 -2.38 -46.28 -18.15
CA GLU A 378 -2.42 -45.21 -17.16
C GLU A 378 -2.56 -43.90 -17.93
N ILE A 379 -3.82 -43.52 -18.14
CA ILE A 379 -4.17 -42.12 -18.35
C ILE A 379 -3.56 -41.39 -17.16
N GLU A 380 -2.46 -40.65 -17.35
CA GLU A 380 -1.97 -39.66 -16.39
C GLU A 380 -3.12 -38.66 -16.17
N GLU A 381 -3.94 -38.96 -15.17
CA GLU A 381 -4.99 -38.09 -14.67
C GLU A 381 -4.34 -36.81 -14.15
N GLY A 382 -4.44 -35.74 -14.95
CA GLY A 382 -4.45 -34.38 -14.45
C GLY A 382 -3.10 -33.71 -14.27
N GLU A 383 -2.30 -33.58 -15.34
CA GLU A 383 -1.45 -32.41 -15.45
C GLU A 383 -2.34 -31.16 -15.41
N ALA A 384 -2.43 -30.53 -14.23
CA ALA A 384 -3.11 -29.25 -14.08
C ALA A 384 -2.57 -28.29 -15.16
N GLU A 385 -3.45 -27.76 -16.03
CA GLU A 385 -3.06 -26.80 -17.08
C GLU A 385 -2.13 -25.75 -16.45
N GLU A 386 -0.94 -25.56 -17.04
CA GLU A 386 0.04 -24.58 -16.54
C GLU A 386 -0.67 -23.21 -16.50
N SER A 387 -0.78 -22.62 -15.30
CA SER A 387 -1.54 -21.39 -15.06
C SER A 387 -0.61 -20.19 -14.85
N ALA A 388 -1.06 -18.98 -15.21
CA ALA A 388 -0.26 -17.77 -15.01
C ALA A 388 -0.03 -17.52 -13.51
N GLU A 389 1.22 -17.64 -13.07
CA GLU A 389 1.64 -17.46 -11.68
C GLU A 389 2.98 -16.73 -11.60
N TRP A 390 3.11 -15.81 -10.65
CA TRP A 390 4.36 -15.15 -10.33
C TRP A 390 4.37 -14.62 -8.90
N GLY A 391 5.55 -14.23 -8.43
CA GLY A 391 5.73 -13.65 -7.11
C GLY A 391 7.15 -13.83 -6.61
N ASN A 392 7.30 -13.62 -5.30
CA ASN A 392 8.53 -13.83 -4.56
C ASN A 392 8.19 -14.44 -3.18
N GLU A 393 9.12 -14.39 -2.22
CA GLU A 393 8.88 -14.95 -0.88
C GLU A 393 7.83 -14.16 -0.05
N VAL A 394 7.53 -12.92 -0.44
CA VAL A 394 6.61 -12.00 0.24
C VAL A 394 5.19 -12.10 -0.34
N TYR A 395 5.06 -12.09 -1.67
CA TYR A 395 3.76 -12.09 -2.35
C TYR A 395 3.70 -13.09 -3.50
N ARG A 396 2.49 -13.52 -3.85
CA ARG A 396 2.23 -14.33 -5.03
C ARG A 396 0.88 -13.98 -5.64
N VAL A 397 0.84 -13.95 -6.98
CA VAL A 397 -0.38 -13.83 -7.79
C VAL A 397 -0.51 -15.10 -8.63
N ARG A 398 -1.71 -15.68 -8.66
CA ARG A 398 -2.01 -16.87 -9.46
C ARG A 398 -3.38 -16.76 -10.11
N PHE A 399 -3.46 -16.99 -11.41
CA PHE A 399 -4.74 -17.15 -12.10
C PHE A 399 -5.20 -18.61 -12.02
N PRO A 400 -6.48 -18.89 -11.73
CA PRO A 400 -6.98 -20.26 -11.63
C PRO A 400 -7.22 -20.93 -12.99
N GLY A 401 -7.16 -20.18 -14.10
CA GLY A 401 -7.46 -20.71 -15.43
C GLY A 401 -6.83 -19.91 -16.56
N LYS A 402 -7.34 -20.11 -17.78
CA LYS A 402 -6.82 -19.48 -19.00
C LYS A 402 -6.91 -17.96 -18.92
N THR A 403 -5.81 -17.32 -19.31
CA THR A 403 -5.68 -15.86 -19.36
C THR A 403 -5.64 -15.35 -20.79
N PRO A 404 -6.03 -14.08 -21.07
CA PRO A 404 -6.03 -13.53 -22.42
C PRO A 404 -4.64 -13.56 -23.06
N ALA A 405 -4.52 -14.09 -24.28
CA ALA A 405 -3.23 -14.26 -24.97
C ALA A 405 -2.45 -12.94 -25.12
N ASP A 406 -3.17 -11.84 -25.36
CA ASP A 406 -2.66 -10.49 -25.55
C ASP A 406 -2.55 -9.68 -24.24
N GLY A 407 -2.87 -10.30 -23.09
CA GLY A 407 -2.92 -9.61 -21.80
C GLY A 407 -4.07 -8.61 -21.65
N ILE A 408 -4.98 -8.52 -22.62
CA ILE A 408 -6.12 -7.57 -22.58
C ILE A 408 -7.35 -8.28 -22.02
N PHE A 409 -7.72 -7.91 -20.79
CA PHE A 409 -8.84 -8.49 -20.05
C PHE A 409 -10.20 -8.03 -20.61
N ARG A 410 -10.81 -8.87 -21.48
CA ARG A 410 -12.13 -8.63 -22.09
C ARG A 410 -13.07 -9.82 -21.84
N PRO A 411 -14.29 -9.63 -21.31
CA PRO A 411 -14.86 -8.36 -20.80
C PRO A 411 -14.06 -7.81 -19.60
N PRO A 412 -14.22 -6.54 -19.19
CA PRO A 412 -13.37 -5.94 -18.15
C PRO A 412 -13.73 -6.37 -16.71
N PHE A 413 -14.51 -7.44 -16.55
CA PHE A 413 -15.01 -7.94 -15.26
C PHE A 413 -14.83 -9.45 -15.18
N GLY A 414 -14.80 -9.99 -13.96
CA GLY A 414 -14.81 -11.44 -13.70
C GLY A 414 -13.45 -12.13 -13.82
N TRP A 415 -12.37 -11.41 -14.13
CA TRP A 415 -11.02 -11.95 -14.18
C TRP A 415 -10.46 -12.17 -12.78
N LYS A 416 -10.78 -13.33 -12.21
CA LYS A 416 -10.35 -13.75 -10.87
C LYS A 416 -8.86 -14.12 -10.85
N TYR A 417 -8.16 -13.71 -9.81
CA TYR A 417 -6.85 -14.23 -9.44
C TYR A 417 -6.78 -14.40 -7.91
N SER A 418 -5.93 -15.32 -7.47
CA SER A 418 -5.63 -15.51 -6.05
C SER A 418 -4.42 -14.66 -5.68
N PHE A 419 -4.58 -13.83 -4.65
CA PHE A 419 -3.50 -13.02 -4.09
C PHE A 419 -3.05 -13.58 -2.74
N PHE A 420 -1.74 -13.80 -2.62
CA PHE A 420 -1.09 -14.20 -1.38
C PHE A 420 -0.14 -13.08 -0.95
N LEU A 421 -0.19 -12.73 0.33
CA LEU A 421 0.74 -11.81 0.96
C LEU A 421 1.09 -12.29 2.36
N HIS A 422 2.37 -12.57 2.58
CA HIS A 422 2.87 -13.15 3.80
C HIS A 422 2.39 -12.39 5.06
N GLU A 423 1.78 -13.09 6.02
CA GLU A 423 1.21 -12.55 7.27
C GLU A 423 0.03 -11.57 7.13
N ALA A 424 -0.47 -11.29 5.93
CA ALA A 424 -1.54 -10.32 5.71
C ALA A 424 -2.76 -10.93 5.02
N VAL A 425 -2.54 -11.70 3.96
CA VAL A 425 -3.57 -12.27 3.10
C VAL A 425 -3.13 -13.68 2.69
N GLU A 426 -3.95 -14.69 2.95
CA GLU A 426 -3.69 -16.06 2.51
C GLU A 426 -4.67 -16.43 1.39
N GLU A 427 -4.19 -16.34 0.13
CA GLU A 427 -4.88 -16.80 -1.09
C GLU A 427 -6.32 -16.28 -1.20
N VAL A 428 -6.49 -14.96 -1.09
CA VAL A 428 -7.80 -14.32 -1.24
C VAL A 428 -8.10 -14.12 -2.72
N PRO A 429 -9.33 -14.44 -3.18
CA PRO A 429 -9.74 -14.15 -4.53
C PRO A 429 -9.95 -12.63 -4.73
N GLU A 430 -9.20 -12.07 -5.66
CA GLU A 430 -9.30 -10.70 -6.14
C GLU A 430 -9.66 -10.69 -7.63
N TYR A 431 -10.05 -9.54 -8.16
CA TYR A 431 -10.38 -9.39 -9.58
C TYR A 431 -9.53 -8.32 -10.24
N VAL A 432 -9.15 -8.58 -11.49
CA VAL A 432 -8.45 -7.57 -12.29
C VAL A 432 -9.37 -6.37 -12.48
N VAL A 433 -8.80 -5.18 -12.32
CA VAL A 433 -9.49 -3.91 -12.58
C VAL A 433 -8.81 -3.24 -13.77
N PRO A 434 -9.22 -3.50 -15.02
CA PRO A 434 -8.62 -2.85 -16.18
C PRO A 434 -8.80 -1.34 -16.09
N TRP A 435 -7.71 -0.61 -15.87
CA TRP A 435 -7.76 0.79 -15.44
C TRP A 435 -8.58 1.69 -16.39
N GLU A 436 -8.33 1.59 -17.70
CA GLU A 436 -9.04 2.41 -18.68
C GLU A 436 -10.53 2.08 -18.78
N ALA A 437 -10.91 0.81 -18.57
CA ALA A 437 -12.32 0.45 -18.49
C ALA A 437 -12.97 1.03 -17.24
N PHE A 438 -12.30 0.92 -16.09
CA PHE A 438 -12.76 1.53 -14.83
C PHE A 438 -12.92 3.04 -14.96
N ARG A 439 -11.92 3.74 -15.51
CA ARG A 439 -11.97 5.19 -15.75
C ARG A 439 -13.18 5.56 -16.61
N ALA A 440 -13.39 4.85 -17.72
CA ALA A 440 -14.52 5.10 -18.60
C ALA A 440 -15.88 4.90 -17.91
N ILE A 441 -16.04 3.83 -17.12
CA ILE A 441 -17.30 3.59 -16.39
C ILE A 441 -17.50 4.64 -15.28
N ALA A 442 -16.43 5.14 -14.67
CA ALA A 442 -16.52 6.18 -13.63
C ALA A 442 -17.06 7.51 -14.19
N GLU A 443 -16.79 7.83 -15.46
CA GLU A 443 -17.32 9.03 -16.15
C GLU A 443 -18.85 9.03 -16.22
N ASP A 444 -19.50 7.86 -16.34
CA ASP A 444 -20.97 7.72 -16.29
C ASP A 444 -21.57 8.26 -14.96
N TYR A 445 -20.75 8.35 -13.92
CA TYR A 445 -21.12 8.78 -12.56
C TYR A 445 -20.55 10.16 -12.21
N ASN A 446 -20.16 10.98 -13.19
CA ASN A 446 -19.53 12.29 -13.00
C ASN A 446 -18.25 12.22 -12.15
N LEU A 447 -17.48 11.14 -12.25
CA LEU A 447 -16.19 11.03 -11.59
C LEU A 447 -15.09 11.21 -12.63
N GLU A 448 -14.37 12.31 -12.54
CA GLU A 448 -13.24 12.62 -13.43
C GLU A 448 -11.92 12.31 -12.74
N MET A 449 -11.06 11.53 -13.40
CA MET A 449 -9.75 11.17 -12.87
C MET A 449 -8.83 12.39 -12.79
N GLN A 450 -8.31 12.69 -11.60
CA GLN A 450 -7.34 13.77 -11.36
C GLN A 450 -5.93 13.24 -11.05
N TYR A 451 -5.85 12.01 -10.55
CA TYR A 451 -4.58 11.40 -10.15
C TYR A 451 -4.61 9.90 -10.36
N HIS A 452 -3.54 9.37 -10.94
CA HIS A 452 -3.27 7.94 -11.04
C HIS A 452 -1.75 7.76 -11.10
N LYS A 453 -1.17 7.09 -10.09
CA LYS A 453 0.26 6.81 -10.04
C LYS A 453 0.53 5.46 -9.37
N THR A 454 1.55 4.77 -9.84
CA THR A 454 2.08 3.59 -9.14
C THR A 454 2.65 3.99 -7.79
N PHE A 455 2.68 3.06 -6.84
CA PHE A 455 3.24 3.31 -5.50
C PHE A 455 4.71 3.76 -5.53
N ASP A 456 5.50 3.24 -6.47
CA ASP A 456 6.88 3.67 -6.67
C ASP A 456 6.97 5.11 -7.20
N GLU A 457 6.10 5.52 -8.13
CA GLU A 457 6.04 6.92 -8.57
C GLU A 457 5.58 7.87 -7.45
N ILE A 458 4.62 7.44 -6.61
CA ILE A 458 4.22 8.18 -5.40
C ILE A 458 5.44 8.36 -4.50
N TRP A 459 6.19 7.30 -4.23
CA TRP A 459 7.41 7.38 -3.43
C TRP A 459 8.43 8.37 -4.03
N ARG A 460 8.76 8.22 -5.32
CA ARG A 460 9.74 9.07 -5.99
C ARG A 460 9.35 10.54 -5.98
N THR A 461 8.06 10.83 -6.14
CA THR A 461 7.53 12.20 -6.16
C THR A 461 7.51 12.82 -4.77
N GLU A 462 7.08 12.08 -3.75
CA GLU A 462 6.67 12.65 -2.46
C GLU A 462 7.68 12.42 -1.32
N LYS A 463 8.70 11.56 -1.52
CA LYS A 463 9.67 11.23 -0.45
C LYS A 463 10.42 12.44 0.11
N ASP A 464 10.59 13.52 -0.66
CA ASP A 464 11.37 14.70 -0.23
C ASP A 464 10.51 15.94 0.02
N ASP A 465 9.18 15.78 0.02
CA ASP A 465 8.22 16.81 0.43
C ASP A 465 8.45 17.25 1.89
N GLU A 466 8.15 18.50 2.21
CA GLU A 466 8.43 19.11 3.52
C GLU A 466 7.62 18.47 4.67
N ILE A 467 6.46 17.90 4.36
CA ILE A 467 5.55 17.26 5.32
C ILE A 467 5.67 15.74 5.23
N LEU A 468 5.57 15.18 4.02
CA LEU A 468 5.54 13.74 3.78
C LEU A 468 6.93 13.11 3.88
N GLY A 469 7.98 13.86 3.60
CA GLY A 469 9.36 13.41 3.72
C GLY A 469 9.76 13.10 5.16
N PRO A 470 9.55 14.00 6.14
CA PRO A 470 9.74 13.68 7.55
C PRO A 470 8.76 12.61 8.07
N LEU A 471 7.57 12.51 7.48
CA LEU A 471 6.61 11.46 7.84
C LEU A 471 7.15 10.06 7.48
N SER A 472 7.77 9.88 6.31
CA SER A 472 8.34 8.59 5.90
C SER A 472 9.42 8.10 6.89
N GLU A 473 10.24 9.00 7.43
CA GLU A 473 11.24 8.71 8.45
C GLU A 473 10.59 8.29 9.78
N ARG A 474 9.54 9.00 10.22
CA ARG A 474 8.80 8.66 11.45
C ARG A 474 8.07 7.33 11.35
N MET A 475 7.63 6.97 10.15
CA MET A 475 6.92 5.72 9.89
C MET A 475 7.85 4.53 9.67
N GLY A 476 9.17 4.75 9.60
CA GLY A 476 10.14 3.67 9.38
C GLY A 476 10.21 3.18 7.94
N VAL A 477 9.83 4.02 6.97
CA VAL A 477 9.95 3.70 5.54
C VAL A 477 11.38 3.89 5.04
N ARG A 478 12.06 4.93 5.54
CA ARG A 478 13.48 5.20 5.29
C ARG A 478 14.19 5.64 6.55
N GLU A 479 15.51 5.56 6.54
CA GLU A 479 16.37 6.11 7.58
C GLU A 479 16.21 7.63 7.71
N ARG A 480 16.53 8.15 8.91
CA ARG A 480 16.44 9.58 9.20
C ARG A 480 17.38 10.40 8.32
N GLY A 481 17.00 11.64 8.05
CA GLY A 481 17.84 12.58 7.31
C GLY A 481 17.93 12.23 5.82
N ARG A 482 16.81 11.81 5.21
CA ARG A 482 16.72 11.35 3.82
C ARG A 482 17.65 10.15 3.52
N GLY A 483 17.82 9.26 4.49
CA GLY A 483 18.65 8.07 4.34
C GLY A 483 18.01 6.97 3.50
N ALA A 484 18.61 5.77 3.52
CA ALA A 484 18.20 4.65 2.68
C ALA A 484 16.79 4.10 3.01
N LEU A 485 16.16 3.45 2.04
CA LEU A 485 14.91 2.71 2.26
C LEU A 485 15.13 1.58 3.28
N LEU A 486 14.15 1.38 4.15
CA LEU A 486 14.09 0.30 5.13
C LEU A 486 13.13 -0.81 4.68
N VAL A 487 12.81 -0.83 3.39
CA VAL A 487 11.94 -1.79 2.71
C VAL A 487 12.84 -2.64 1.82
N SER A 488 12.74 -3.97 1.93
CA SER A 488 13.56 -4.87 1.09
C SER A 488 13.14 -4.79 -0.38
N ASP A 489 13.98 -5.31 -1.29
CA ASP A 489 13.65 -5.33 -2.72
C ASP A 489 12.42 -6.21 -2.99
N GLU A 490 12.27 -7.33 -2.29
CA GLU A 490 11.11 -8.23 -2.39
C GLU A 490 9.83 -7.57 -1.85
N GLU A 491 9.93 -6.84 -0.76
CA GLU A 491 8.84 -6.04 -0.20
C GLU A 491 8.46 -4.89 -1.15
N MET A 492 9.44 -4.23 -1.77
CA MET A 492 9.21 -3.15 -2.74
C MET A 492 8.58 -3.67 -4.02
N GLU A 493 8.95 -4.86 -4.50
CA GLU A 493 8.27 -5.50 -5.63
C GLU A 493 6.79 -5.73 -5.32
N ALA A 494 6.48 -6.27 -4.13
CA ALA A 494 5.10 -6.45 -3.68
C ALA A 494 4.35 -5.12 -3.55
N ALA A 495 4.99 -4.06 -3.05
CA ALA A 495 4.39 -2.74 -2.93
C ALA A 495 4.10 -2.09 -4.29
N SER A 496 5.01 -2.28 -5.26
CA SER A 496 4.94 -1.69 -6.60
C SER A 496 3.86 -2.33 -7.48
N PHE A 497 3.24 -3.42 -7.00
CA PHE A 497 2.05 -4.00 -7.61
C PHE A 497 0.83 -3.08 -7.57
N TYR A 498 0.84 -2.04 -6.72
CA TYR A 498 -0.32 -1.19 -6.47
C TYR A 498 -0.17 0.20 -7.08
N VAL A 499 -1.33 0.80 -7.38
CA VAL A 499 -1.49 2.21 -7.75
C VAL A 499 -2.34 2.93 -6.72
N GLY A 500 -2.13 4.24 -6.60
CA GLY A 500 -3.01 5.16 -5.89
C GLY A 500 -3.71 6.10 -6.88
N PHE A 501 -4.97 6.45 -6.58
CA PHE A 501 -5.76 7.31 -7.45
C PHE A 501 -6.58 8.36 -6.69
N CYS A 502 -7.02 9.38 -7.42
CA CYS A 502 -8.03 10.35 -7.01
C CYS A 502 -8.95 10.69 -8.19
N PHE A 503 -10.25 10.59 -7.99
CA PHE A 503 -11.28 11.14 -8.87
C PHE A 503 -11.98 12.31 -8.18
N TYR A 504 -12.49 13.22 -9.00
CA TYR A 504 -13.23 14.40 -8.58
C TYR A 504 -14.68 14.29 -9.05
N LYS A 505 -15.64 14.61 -8.18
CA LYS A 505 -17.07 14.63 -8.53
C LYS A 505 -17.45 15.95 -9.19
N VAL A 506 -17.84 15.94 -10.47
CA VAL A 506 -18.20 17.16 -11.25
C VAL A 506 -19.67 17.55 -11.22
#